data_AF-A0A432TP83-F1
#
_entry.id   AF-A0A432TP83-F1
#
_cell.length_a   1.000
_cell.length_b   1.000
_cell.length_c   1.000
_cell.angle_alpha   90.00
_cell.angle_beta   90.00
_cell.angle_gamma   90.00
#
_symmetry.space_group_name_H-M   'P 1'
#
loop_
_entity.id
_entity.type
_entity.pdbx_description
1 polymer ?
#
loop_
_entity_poly.entity_id
_entity_poly.type
_entity_poly.pdbx_seq_one_letter_code
_entity_poly.pdbx_strand_id
1 'polypeptide(L)'
;MDNLIDYDQVKSVLHHLNTDDTIASAHGILCGFACIKPDLALDDWLGEVLVSIDLNNLSEKSAHEQLAQIYNNTLLQLGDATLNFQLLIA
;
A
#
# COMPACT_ATOMS: atom_id res chain seq x y z
N MET A 1 13.22 -13.29 4.08
CA MET A 1 12.67 -12.44 3.01
C MET A 1 12.88 -11.02 3.46
N ASP A 2 13.48 -10.17 2.63
CA ASP A 2 13.55 -8.74 2.92
C ASP A 2 12.12 -8.19 2.80
N ASN A 3 11.56 -7.72 3.91
CA ASN A 3 10.27 -7.03 3.95
C ASN A 3 10.43 -5.53 3.67
N LEU A 4 11.55 -5.15 3.07
CA LEU A 4 11.92 -3.76 2.80
C LEU A 4 11.10 -3.26 1.62
N ILE A 5 10.39 -2.16 1.79
CA ILE A 5 9.71 -1.47 0.70
C ILE A 5 10.65 -0.38 0.20
N ASP A 6 11.12 -0.52 -1.04
CA ASP A 6 11.94 0.52 -1.68
C ASP A 6 11.04 1.65 -2.19
N TYR A 7 11.12 2.82 -1.53
CA TYR A 7 10.34 4.00 -1.89
C TYR A 7 10.52 4.40 -3.37
N ASP A 8 11.75 4.33 -3.89
CA ASP A 8 12.03 4.76 -5.26
C ASP A 8 11.37 3.85 -6.30
N GLN A 9 11.11 2.58 -5.94
CA GLN A 9 10.40 1.63 -6.80
C GLN A 9 8.89 1.85 -6.78
N VAL A 10 8.31 2.25 -5.63
CA VAL A 10 6.85 2.32 -5.46
C VAL A 10 6.26 3.73 -5.53
N LYS A 11 7.08 4.78 -5.51
CA LYS A 11 6.60 6.18 -5.54
C LYS A 11 5.71 6.52 -6.73
N SER A 12 5.88 5.81 -7.85
CA SER A 12 5.08 6.01 -9.06
C SER A 12 3.89 5.07 -9.19
N VAL A 13 3.65 4.18 -8.22
CA VAL A 13 2.62 3.13 -8.35
C VAL A 13 1.22 3.72 -8.54
N LEU A 14 0.96 4.88 -7.94
CA LEU A 14 -0.32 5.59 -8.04
C LEU A 14 -0.41 6.53 -9.25
N HIS A 15 0.70 6.85 -9.94
CA HIS A 15 0.72 7.90 -10.99
C HIS A 15 -0.25 7.65 -12.16
N HIS A 16 -0.55 6.38 -12.44
CA HIS A 16 -1.45 5.98 -13.53
C HIS A 16 -2.80 5.48 -13.03
N LEU A 17 -3.05 5.59 -11.72
CA LEU A 17 -4.32 5.25 -11.11
C LEU A 17 -5.17 6.51 -10.93
N ASN A 18 -6.48 6.32 -10.87
CA ASN A 18 -7.41 7.42 -10.70
C ASN A 18 -7.49 7.83 -9.22
N THR A 19 -6.46 8.52 -8.74
CA THR A 19 -6.37 9.04 -7.36
C THR A 19 -5.54 10.32 -7.31
N ASP A 20 -5.86 11.20 -6.36
CA ASP A 20 -5.07 12.39 -6.03
C ASP A 20 -4.03 12.11 -4.94
N ASP A 21 -3.99 10.89 -4.38
CA ASP A 21 -3.06 10.51 -3.33
C ASP A 21 -1.64 10.23 -3.83
N THR A 22 -0.68 10.47 -2.94
CA THR A 22 0.69 9.98 -3.09
C THR A 22 0.85 8.64 -2.38
N ILE A 23 1.87 7.86 -2.74
CA ILE A 23 2.09 6.57 -2.06
C ILE A 23 2.37 6.75 -0.56
N ALA A 24 2.96 7.89 -0.17
CA ALA A 24 3.19 8.23 1.23
C ALA A 24 1.87 8.48 1.98
N SER A 25 0.94 9.21 1.36
CA SER A 25 -0.41 9.42 1.90
C SER A 25 -1.16 8.10 2.04
N ALA A 26 -1.19 7.30 0.98
CA ALA A 26 -1.82 5.98 0.96
C ALA A 26 -1.25 5.04 2.04
N HIS A 27 0.08 5.04 2.24
CA HIS A 27 0.73 4.27 3.29
C HIS A 27 0.37 4.77 4.70
N GLY A 28 0.23 6.09 4.89
CA GLY A 28 -0.25 6.66 6.14
C GLY A 28 -1.67 6.20 6.48
N ILE A 29 -2.57 6.20 5.49
CA ILE A 29 -3.95 5.67 5.62
C ILE A 29 -3.91 4.19 6.01
N LEU A 30 -3.10 3.37 5.32
CA LEU A 30 -2.93 1.95 5.63
C LEU A 30 -2.48 1.73 7.08
N CYS A 31 -1.46 2.45 7.53
CA CYS A 31 -0.96 2.35 8.90
C CYS A 31 -2.04 2.72 9.91
N GLY A 32 -2.78 3.81 9.65
CA GLY A 32 -3.90 4.23 10.49
C GLY A 32 -4.98 3.15 10.58
N PHE A 33 -5.38 2.58 9.45
CA PHE A 33 -6.36 1.49 9.41
C PHE A 33 -5.87 0.25 10.15
N ALA A 34 -4.63 -0.18 9.93
CA ALA A 34 -4.03 -1.34 10.58
C ALA A 34 -4.03 -1.21 12.12
N CYS A 35 -3.87 0.01 12.65
CA CYS A 35 -3.93 0.25 14.09
C CYS A 35 -5.33 0.08 14.70
N ILE A 36 -6.40 0.27 13.94
CA ILE A 36 -7.79 0.26 14.45
C ILE A 36 -8.65 -0.89 13.93
N LYS A 37 -8.22 -1.57 12.87
CA LYS A 37 -8.92 -2.70 12.22
C LYS A 37 -7.98 -3.92 12.18
N PRO A 38 -8.07 -4.83 13.17
CA PRO A 38 -7.24 -6.04 13.22
C PRO A 38 -7.43 -6.96 12.00
N ASP A 39 -8.63 -6.95 11.43
CA ASP A 39 -9.02 -7.74 10.25
C ASP A 39 -9.16 -6.84 9.01
N LEU A 40 -8.33 -5.80 8.90
CA LEU A 40 -8.32 -4.92 7.72
C LEU A 40 -8.21 -5.77 6.45
N ALA A 41 -9.10 -5.56 5.48
CA ALA A 41 -8.97 -6.16 4.17
C ALA A 41 -8.22 -5.22 3.21
N LEU A 42 -7.55 -5.79 2.19
CA LEU A 42 -6.90 -5.01 1.12
C LEU A 42 -7.90 -4.07 0.45
N ASP A 43 -9.08 -4.57 0.10
CA ASP A 43 -10.12 -3.79 -0.60
C ASP A 43 -10.65 -2.62 0.23
N ASP A 44 -10.67 -2.74 1.57
CA ASP A 44 -11.08 -1.63 2.45
C ASP A 44 -10.09 -0.47 2.39
N TRP A 45 -8.79 -0.78 2.33
CA TRP A 45 -7.76 0.24 2.18
C TRP A 45 -7.74 0.81 0.76
N LEU A 46 -7.79 -0.05 -0.26
CA LEU A 46 -7.81 0.39 -1.64
C LEU A 46 -9.03 1.25 -1.97
N GLY A 47 -10.20 0.96 -1.38
CA GLY A 47 -11.41 1.75 -1.57
C GLY A 47 -11.35 3.17 -0.98
N GLU A 48 -10.44 3.42 -0.03
CA GLU A 48 -10.18 4.76 0.49
C GLU A 48 -9.19 5.53 -0.40
N VAL A 49 -8.19 4.83 -0.96
CA VAL A 49 -7.10 5.44 -1.74
C VAL A 49 -7.47 5.60 -3.21
N LEU A 50 -8.25 4.69 -3.79
CA LEU A 50 -8.51 4.63 -5.23
C LEU A 50 -9.98 4.93 -5.52
N VAL A 51 -10.24 5.70 -6.58
CA VAL A 51 -11.60 5.87 -7.11
C VAL A 51 -12.07 4.60 -7.84
N SER A 52 -11.18 3.99 -8.61
CA SER A 52 -11.44 2.78 -9.39
C SER A 52 -10.15 2.13 -9.86
N ILE A 53 -10.21 0.84 -10.20
CA ILE A 53 -9.11 0.11 -10.83
C ILE A 53 -9.63 -0.86 -11.89
N ASP A 54 -9.04 -0.86 -13.10
CA ASP A 54 -9.35 -1.80 -14.18
C ASP A 54 -8.34 -2.94 -14.24
N LEU A 55 -8.73 -4.11 -13.74
CA LEU A 55 -7.88 -5.30 -13.74
C LEU A 55 -7.66 -5.91 -15.14
N ASN A 56 -8.35 -5.44 -16.18
CA ASN A 56 -8.07 -5.81 -17.57
C ASN A 56 -6.96 -4.94 -18.18
N ASN A 57 -6.69 -3.77 -17.59
CA ASN A 57 -5.55 -2.94 -17.93
C ASN A 57 -4.30 -3.50 -17.26
N LEU A 58 -3.31 -3.90 -18.07
CA LEU A 58 -2.06 -4.50 -17.56
C LEU A 58 -1.29 -3.58 -16.61
N SER A 59 -1.33 -2.27 -16.86
CA SER A 59 -0.64 -1.29 -16.01
C SER A 59 -1.30 -1.20 -14.64
N GLU A 60 -2.62 -1.09 -14.61
CA GLU A 60 -3.40 -0.99 -13.36
C GLU A 60 -3.36 -2.30 -12.57
N LYS A 61 -3.40 -3.45 -13.26
CA LYS A 61 -3.18 -4.75 -12.62
C LYS A 61 -1.81 -4.85 -11.96
N SER A 62 -0.74 -4.39 -12.62
CA SER A 62 0.60 -4.39 -12.02
C SER A 62 0.69 -3.43 -10.82
N ALA A 63 0.02 -2.27 -10.90
CA ALA A 63 -0.08 -1.35 -9.77
C ALA A 63 -0.83 -1.97 -8.59
N HIS A 64 -1.93 -2.70 -8.85
CA HIS A 64 -2.65 -3.46 -7.84
C HIS A 64 -1.76 -4.49 -7.12
N GLU A 65 -0.96 -5.26 -7.88
CA GLU A 65 -0.02 -6.24 -7.32
C GLU A 65 1.03 -5.58 -6.42
N GLN A 66 1.56 -4.43 -6.82
CA GLN A 66 2.50 -3.64 -6.00
C GLN A 66 1.84 -3.07 -4.74
N LEU A 67 0.61 -2.57 -4.84
CA LEU A 67 -0.15 -2.11 -3.67
C LEU A 67 -0.43 -3.27 -2.70
N ALA A 68 -0.75 -4.46 -3.20
CA ALA A 68 -0.91 -5.65 -2.38
C ALA A 68 0.41 -6.05 -1.67
N GLN A 69 1.57 -5.85 -2.31
CA GLN A 69 2.87 -6.08 -1.65
C GLN A 69 3.11 -5.06 -0.53
N ILE A 70 2.84 -3.78 -0.77
CA ILE A 70 2.93 -2.73 0.25
C ILE A 70 2.03 -3.07 1.43
N TYR A 71 0.77 -3.40 1.17
CA TYR A 71 -0.20 -3.84 2.15
C TYR A 71 0.32 -4.98 3.04
N ASN A 72 0.77 -6.09 2.42
CA ASN A 72 1.23 -7.26 3.15
C ASN A 72 2.49 -6.96 3.99
N ASN A 73 3.44 -6.21 3.42
CA ASN A 73 4.68 -5.85 4.10
C ASN A 73 4.41 -4.92 5.29
N THR A 74 3.56 -3.91 5.14
CA THR A 74 3.19 -2.99 6.22
C THR A 74 2.48 -3.73 7.36
N LEU A 75 1.51 -4.60 7.06
CA LEU A 75 0.83 -5.38 8.11
C LEU A 75 1.78 -6.35 8.82
N LEU A 76 2.69 -6.98 8.08
CA LEU A 76 3.69 -7.86 8.66
C LEU A 76 4.63 -7.08 9.59
N GLN A 77 5.13 -5.92 9.17
CA GLN A 77 6.00 -5.06 9.98
C GLN A 77 5.30 -4.49 11.22
N LEU A 78 4.02 -4.14 11.12
CA LEU A 78 3.24 -3.64 12.26
C LEU A 78 2.84 -4.76 13.24
N GLY A 79 2.63 -5.98 12.72
CA GLY A 79 2.21 -7.13 13.51
C GLY A 79 3.35 -7.85 14.25
N ASP A 80 4.61 -7.58 13.90
CA ASP A 80 5.79 -8.22 14.50
C ASP A 80 6.81 -7.18 14.97
N ALA A 81 6.91 -7.01 16.28
CA ALA A 81 7.83 -6.06 16.92
C ALA A 81 9.33 -6.39 16.71
N THR A 82 9.66 -7.56 16.18
CA THR A 82 11.04 -7.92 15.80
C THR A 82 11.44 -7.37 14.42
N LEU A 83 10.45 -6.95 13.63
CA LEU A 83 10.67 -6.32 12.34
C LEU A 83 10.78 -4.80 12.51
N ASN A 84 11.64 -4.18 11.69
CA ASN A 84 11.73 -2.74 11.65
C ASN A 84 10.61 -2.19 10.79
N PHE A 85 9.62 -1.57 11.42
CA PHE A 85 8.59 -0.81 10.71
C PHE A 85 9.21 0.39 9.98
N GLN A 86 8.81 0.58 8.73
CA GLN A 86 9.31 1.66 7.87
C GLN A 86 8.16 2.58 7.45
N LEU A 87 8.36 3.88 7.64
CA LEU A 87 7.51 4.88 7.02
C LEU A 87 7.90 5.01 5.54
N LEU A 88 6.90 4.92 4.66
CA LEU A 88 7.08 5.10 3.23
C LEU A 88 7.04 6.59 2.86
N ILE A 89 8.10 7.31 3.19
CA ILE A 89 8.27 8.76 2.98
C ILE A 89 9.56 9.04 2.21
N ALA A 90 9.61 10.20 1.53
CA ALA A 90 10.77 10.67 0.75
C ALA A 90 11.88 11.25 1.63
#